data_AF-A0AAE7R816-F1
#
_entry.id   AF-A0AAE7R816-F1
#
_cell.length_a   1.000
_cell.length_b   1.000
_cell.length_c   1.000
_cell.angle_alpha   90.00
_cell.angle_beta   90.00
_cell.angle_gamma   90.00
#
_symmetry.space_group_name_H-M   'P 1'
#
loop_
_entity.id
_entity.type
_entity.pdbx_description
1 polymer ?
#
loop_
_entity_poly.entity_id
_entity_poly.type
_entity_poly.pdbx_seq_one_letter_code
_entity_poly.pdbx_strand_id
1 'polypeptide(L)'
;MAVFWKKKQQEQKAAEPVMATEVIIQTQKPQQSELDAAAKELANSLRTYAEASYMSQQAPPDDDLKAAHNKVHRARKIVTEGRIAYALGRCLPEHMAHWHAWSQRDDFRTWVKFDATNITSSRTTEEIGSSRTEVTTNDFTFRDRPYRLVFRDRGLSSAPGDDTYRGEVNFFSGEICVAKFSVSKDLMDEYAQWEFVDLSGFRVGTWMQDVLDMAAQIEGSQERSMNQFVDDHTRRAADEIDLG
;
A
#
# COMPACT_ATOMS: atom_id res chain seq x y z
N MET A 1 -12.72 66.64 -88.07
CA MET A 1 -11.77 67.47 -88.84
C MET A 1 -11.06 68.42 -87.89
N ALA A 2 -9.74 68.56 -88.07
CA ALA A 2 -8.83 69.63 -87.64
C ALA A 2 -8.87 70.03 -86.14
N VAL A 3 -7.92 69.60 -85.30
CA VAL A 3 -6.54 70.11 -85.17
C VAL A 3 -6.53 71.62 -84.86
N PHE A 4 -6.33 71.96 -83.57
CA PHE A 4 -5.94 73.30 -83.13
C PHE A 4 -4.80 73.24 -82.08
N TRP A 5 -3.59 73.30 -82.62
CA TRP A 5 -2.44 74.15 -82.25
C TRP A 5 -2.07 74.49 -80.78
N LYS A 6 -0.78 74.19 -80.52
CA LYS A 6 0.31 74.99 -79.90
C LYS A 6 0.35 75.28 -78.37
N LYS A 7 1.36 74.64 -77.76
CA LYS A 7 2.68 75.20 -77.31
C LYS A 7 2.74 76.23 -76.15
N LYS A 8 3.58 75.85 -75.17
CA LYS A 8 4.55 76.60 -74.31
C LYS A 8 4.14 77.05 -72.89
N GLN A 9 4.67 76.29 -71.92
CA GLN A 9 5.55 76.61 -70.76
C GLN A 9 5.46 77.93 -69.96
N GLN A 10 5.81 77.75 -68.66
CA GLN A 10 6.10 78.68 -67.54
C GLN A 10 4.85 79.08 -66.74
N GLU A 11 4.78 79.03 -65.40
CA GLU A 11 5.79 79.04 -64.34
C GLU A 11 5.15 78.63 -62.98
N GLN A 12 5.97 78.05 -62.09
CA GLN A 12 5.99 78.16 -60.61
C GLN A 12 4.80 77.82 -59.68
N LYS A 13 5.08 76.82 -58.82
CA LYS A 13 4.95 76.73 -57.34
C LYS A 13 3.59 76.94 -56.61
N ALA A 14 3.24 75.86 -55.89
CA ALA A 14 2.96 75.75 -54.44
C ALA A 14 1.51 75.78 -53.90
N ALA A 15 1.23 74.68 -53.16
CA ALA A 15 0.42 74.51 -51.94
C ALA A 15 -1.13 74.30 -52.00
N GLU A 16 -1.51 73.15 -51.43
CA GLU A 16 -2.78 72.46 -51.07
C GLU A 16 -3.77 73.29 -50.17
N PRO A 17 -5.03 72.88 -49.78
CA PRO A 17 -5.47 71.50 -49.38
C PRO A 17 -6.97 71.03 -49.45
N VAL A 18 -7.12 69.70 -49.39
CA VAL A 18 -8.03 68.77 -48.64
C VAL A 18 -9.55 69.04 -48.44
N MET A 19 -10.38 68.01 -48.69
CA MET A 19 -11.71 67.77 -48.06
C MET A 19 -11.95 66.28 -47.73
N ALA A 20 -12.32 66.05 -46.44
CA ALA A 20 -13.22 65.05 -45.82
C ALA A 20 -13.14 63.53 -46.14
N THR A 21 -13.17 62.66 -45.11
CA THR A 21 -14.41 62.04 -44.51
C THR A 21 -14.04 60.86 -43.57
N GLU A 22 -14.65 60.86 -42.37
CA GLU A 22 -15.02 59.77 -41.41
C GLU A 22 -14.11 58.56 -41.08
N VAL A 23 -14.04 58.19 -39.79
CA VAL A 23 -14.85 57.10 -39.18
C VAL A 23 -14.51 56.99 -37.67
N ILE A 24 -15.57 56.92 -36.86
CA ILE A 24 -15.55 56.64 -35.43
C ILE A 24 -15.26 55.14 -35.21
N ILE A 25 -14.17 54.80 -34.52
CA ILE A 25 -14.07 53.60 -33.69
C ILE A 25 -13.46 54.04 -32.35
N GLN A 26 -14.32 54.35 -31.38
CA GLN A 26 -13.91 54.62 -30.01
C GLN A 26 -13.34 53.34 -29.36
N THR A 27 -12.02 53.22 -29.37
CA THR A 27 -11.16 52.90 -28.21
C THR A 27 -11.86 52.32 -26.96
N GLN A 28 -12.05 51.00 -26.89
CA GLN A 28 -12.26 50.26 -25.62
C GLN A 28 -11.23 49.13 -25.38
N LYS A 29 -10.36 48.82 -26.36
CA LYS A 29 -9.32 47.78 -26.25
C LYS A 29 -8.16 48.05 -25.26
N PRO A 30 -7.68 49.29 -25.01
CA PRO A 30 -6.48 49.47 -24.19
C PRO A 30 -6.73 49.27 -22.69
N GLN A 31 -7.85 49.76 -22.14
CA GLN A 31 -8.14 49.64 -20.70
C GLN A 31 -8.38 48.18 -20.26
N GLN A 32 -9.03 47.37 -21.09
CA GLN A 32 -9.31 45.97 -20.74
C GLN A 32 -8.04 45.12 -20.80
N SER A 33 -7.17 45.39 -21.77
CA SER A 33 -5.83 44.80 -21.86
C SER A 33 -4.96 45.16 -20.64
N GLU A 34 -5.05 46.39 -20.14
CA GLU A 34 -4.32 46.84 -18.95
C GLU A 34 -4.86 46.19 -17.67
N LEU A 35 -6.19 46.05 -17.55
CA LEU A 35 -6.82 45.34 -16.45
C LEU A 35 -6.48 43.84 -16.44
N ASP A 36 -6.44 43.20 -17.62
CA ASP A 36 -6.03 41.80 -17.74
C ASP A 36 -4.54 41.61 -17.39
N ALA A 37 -3.67 42.55 -17.79
CA ALA A 37 -2.27 42.54 -17.41
C ALA A 37 -2.09 42.71 -15.89
N ALA A 38 -2.80 43.66 -15.29
CA ALA A 38 -2.78 43.90 -13.84
C ALA A 38 -3.33 42.70 -13.05
N ALA A 39 -4.40 42.06 -13.53
CA ALA A 39 -4.96 40.85 -12.93
C ALA A 39 -3.96 39.69 -12.99
N LYS A 40 -3.22 39.56 -14.09
CA LYS A 40 -2.18 38.53 -14.25
C LYS A 40 -0.97 38.79 -13.35
N GLU A 41 -0.54 40.03 -13.19
CA GLU A 41 0.49 40.41 -12.22
C GLU A 41 0.06 40.14 -10.78
N LEU A 42 -1.17 40.50 -10.42
CA LEU A 42 -1.72 40.23 -9.10
C LEU A 42 -1.81 38.73 -8.82
N ALA A 43 -2.31 37.93 -9.77
CA ALA A 43 -2.38 36.49 -9.65
C ALA A 43 -1.00 35.86 -9.48
N ASN A 44 0.01 36.33 -10.22
CA ASN A 44 1.39 35.87 -10.07
C ASN A 44 1.99 36.25 -8.71
N SER A 45 1.72 37.46 -8.23
CA SER A 45 2.17 37.93 -6.91
C SER A 45 1.54 37.10 -5.79
N LEU A 46 0.23 36.85 -5.85
CA LEU A 46 -0.48 36.00 -4.90
C LEU A 46 0.02 34.55 -4.95
N ARG A 47 0.29 34.01 -6.14
CA ARG A 47 0.88 32.67 -6.29
C ARG A 47 2.26 32.58 -5.66
N THR A 48 3.11 33.57 -5.91
CA THR A 48 4.46 33.65 -5.31
C THR A 48 4.39 33.74 -3.79
N TYR A 49 3.47 34.56 -3.26
CA TYR A 49 3.24 34.66 -1.83
C TYR A 49 2.71 33.36 -1.23
N ALA A 50 1.77 32.68 -1.91
CA ALA A 50 1.24 31.40 -1.47
C ALA A 50 2.32 30.30 -1.46
N GLU A 51 3.17 30.24 -2.49
CA GLU A 51 4.31 29.33 -2.56
C GLU A 51 5.32 29.63 -1.43
N ALA A 52 5.65 30.90 -1.18
CA ALA A 52 6.55 31.28 -0.09
C ALA A 52 5.96 31.00 1.31
N SER A 53 4.64 31.22 1.49
CA SER A 53 3.93 30.89 2.72
C SER A 53 3.91 29.38 2.95
N TYR A 54 3.66 28.60 1.91
CA TYR A 54 3.69 27.14 1.98
C TYR A 54 5.09 26.61 2.31
N MET A 55 6.13 27.15 1.66
CA MET A 55 7.53 26.78 1.92
C MET A 55 8.00 27.20 3.32
N SER A 56 7.54 28.33 3.84
CA SER A 56 7.88 28.78 5.21
C SER A 56 7.14 27.99 6.30
N GLN A 57 6.02 27.36 5.95
CA GLN A 57 5.31 26.42 6.83
C GLN A 57 5.86 24.98 6.76
N GLN A 58 6.64 24.64 5.74
CA GLN A 58 7.31 23.34 5.68
C GLN A 58 8.43 23.30 6.71
N ALA A 59 8.39 22.31 7.59
CA ALA A 59 9.51 22.02 8.47
C ALA A 59 10.77 21.75 7.61
N PRO A 60 11.96 22.23 8.03
CA PRO A 60 13.18 21.98 7.30
C PRO A 60 13.37 20.47 7.10
N PRO A 61 13.91 20.03 5.94
CA PRO A 61 14.08 18.63 5.66
C PRO A 61 14.97 17.97 6.71
N ASP A 62 14.38 17.07 7.50
CA ASP A 62 15.11 16.29 8.49
C ASP A 62 15.73 15.07 7.80
N ASP A 63 17.05 15.14 7.59
CA ASP A 63 17.80 14.08 6.92
C ASP A 63 17.82 12.78 7.73
N ASP A 64 17.68 12.83 9.06
CA ASP A 64 17.54 11.64 9.91
C ASP A 64 16.18 10.99 9.69
N LEU A 65 15.10 11.77 9.55
CA LEU A 65 13.78 11.23 9.18
C LEU A 65 13.78 10.62 7.79
N LYS A 66 14.44 11.25 6.80
CA LYS A 66 14.60 10.65 5.46
C LYS A 66 15.38 9.33 5.53
N ALA A 67 16.46 9.28 6.29
CA ALA A 67 17.23 8.05 6.49
C ALA A 67 16.39 6.95 7.15
N ALA A 68 15.59 7.30 8.16
CA ALA A 68 14.65 6.40 8.81
C ALA A 68 13.57 5.87 7.83
N HIS A 69 12.94 6.75 7.05
CA HIS A 69 11.98 6.36 6.01
C HIS A 69 12.61 5.42 4.97
N ASN A 70 13.82 5.72 4.51
CA ASN A 70 14.54 4.86 3.58
C ASN A 70 14.84 3.48 4.18
N LYS A 71 15.20 3.43 5.47
CA LYS A 71 15.45 2.17 6.18
C LYS A 71 14.17 1.33 6.30
N VAL A 72 13.05 1.95 6.69
CA VAL A 72 11.74 1.28 6.78
C VAL A 72 11.29 0.82 5.39
N HIS A 73 11.42 1.66 4.37
CA HIS A 73 11.06 1.31 2.99
C HIS A 73 11.84 0.10 2.48
N ARG A 74 13.16 0.06 2.70
CA ARG A 74 13.99 -1.11 2.34
C ARG A 74 13.58 -2.36 3.10
N ALA A 75 13.30 -2.24 4.40
CA ALA A 75 12.84 -3.37 5.21
C ALA A 75 11.48 -3.89 4.74
N ARG A 76 10.53 -2.99 4.45
CA ARG A 76 9.22 -3.31 3.88
C ARG A 76 9.38 -4.04 2.55
N LYS A 77 10.24 -3.54 1.66
CA LYS A 77 10.54 -4.18 0.36
C LYS A 77 11.06 -5.61 0.54
N ILE A 78 12.02 -5.82 1.46
CA ILE A 78 12.56 -7.16 1.75
C ILE A 78 11.45 -8.10 2.22
N VAL A 79 10.61 -7.67 3.17
CA VAL A 79 9.58 -8.57 3.72
C VAL A 79 8.46 -8.85 2.73
N THR A 80 8.08 -7.89 1.90
CA THR A 80 7.02 -8.08 0.90
C THR A 80 7.51 -8.87 -0.31
N GLU A 81 8.61 -8.46 -0.94
CA GLU A 81 9.14 -9.13 -2.14
C GLU A 81 9.74 -10.50 -1.81
N GLY A 82 10.34 -10.64 -0.62
CA GLY A 82 10.86 -11.90 -0.13
C GLY A 82 9.80 -12.85 0.43
N ARG A 83 8.50 -12.55 0.31
CA ARG A 83 7.36 -13.33 0.85
C ARG A 83 7.38 -13.60 2.36
N ILE A 84 8.23 -12.92 3.14
CA ILE A 84 8.26 -13.05 4.60
C ILE A 84 6.96 -12.52 5.23
N ALA A 85 6.46 -11.40 4.70
CA ALA A 85 5.18 -10.81 5.10
C ALA A 85 4.01 -11.78 4.86
N TYR A 86 4.06 -12.53 3.75
CA TYR A 86 3.08 -13.57 3.46
C TYR A 86 3.19 -14.76 4.43
N ALA A 87 4.41 -15.29 4.61
CA ALA A 87 4.66 -16.44 5.48
C ALA A 87 4.27 -16.17 6.94
N LEU A 88 4.71 -15.03 7.49
CA LEU A 88 4.46 -14.68 8.89
C LEU A 88 3.12 -13.97 9.11
N GLY A 89 2.54 -13.31 8.09
CA GLY A 89 1.26 -12.62 8.20
C GLY A 89 0.06 -13.51 7.99
N ARG A 90 0.19 -14.52 7.12
CA ARG A 90 -0.91 -15.40 6.73
C ARG A 90 -0.64 -16.85 7.10
N CYS A 91 0.35 -17.47 6.47
CA CYS A 91 0.54 -18.93 6.54
C CYS A 91 0.73 -19.44 7.98
N LEU A 92 1.70 -18.89 8.70
CA LEU A 92 2.03 -19.35 10.05
C LEU A 92 0.94 -19.01 11.08
N PRO A 93 0.42 -17.77 11.18
CA PRO A 93 -0.66 -17.46 12.11
C PRO A 93 -1.91 -18.30 11.88
N GLU A 94 -2.34 -18.48 10.62
CA GLU A 94 -3.53 -19.28 10.30
C GLU A 94 -3.31 -20.75 10.63
N HIS A 95 -2.14 -21.30 10.27
CA HIS A 95 -1.80 -22.69 10.56
C HIS A 95 -1.71 -22.98 12.07
N MET A 96 -1.23 -22.01 12.86
CA MET A 96 -1.01 -22.15 14.30
C MET A 96 -2.17 -21.64 15.18
N ALA A 97 -3.21 -21.05 14.59
CA ALA A 97 -4.28 -20.37 15.31
C ALA A 97 -4.92 -21.22 16.42
N HIS A 98 -5.03 -22.53 16.18
CA HIS A 98 -5.69 -23.49 17.06
C HIS A 98 -4.74 -24.44 17.80
N TRP A 99 -3.43 -24.25 17.68
CA TRP A 99 -2.46 -25.13 18.35
C TRP A 99 -2.63 -25.16 19.88
N HIS A 100 -3.03 -24.05 20.50
CA HIS A 100 -3.28 -23.98 21.94
C HIS A 100 -4.37 -24.96 22.40
N ALA A 101 -5.37 -25.20 21.56
CA ALA A 101 -6.44 -26.16 21.84
C ALA A 101 -6.09 -27.57 21.36
N TRP A 102 -5.41 -27.69 20.22
CA TRP A 102 -5.14 -28.99 19.60
C TRP A 102 -3.91 -29.70 20.16
N SER A 103 -2.94 -28.97 20.72
CA SER A 103 -1.70 -29.54 21.26
C SER A 103 -1.90 -30.56 22.39
N GLN A 104 -3.09 -30.57 23.01
CA GLN A 104 -3.47 -31.53 24.05
C GLN A 104 -4.01 -32.86 23.49
N ARG A 105 -4.23 -32.95 22.17
CA ARG A 105 -4.78 -34.14 21.52
C ARG A 105 -3.67 -35.10 21.09
N ASP A 106 -3.94 -36.40 21.16
CA ASP A 106 -3.01 -37.44 20.72
C ASP A 106 -2.70 -37.38 19.21
N ASP A 107 -3.66 -36.93 18.41
CA ASP A 107 -3.54 -36.81 16.96
C ASP A 107 -2.92 -35.48 16.49
N PHE A 108 -2.56 -34.57 17.41
CA PHE A 108 -2.09 -33.22 17.08
C PHE A 108 -0.98 -33.19 16.02
N ARG A 109 -0.03 -34.13 16.11
CA ARG A 109 1.09 -34.22 15.18
C ARG A 109 0.69 -34.44 13.73
N THR A 110 -0.48 -35.04 13.47
CA THR A 110 -1.01 -35.22 12.10
C THR A 110 -1.51 -33.90 11.48
N TRP A 111 -1.84 -32.93 12.33
CA TRP A 111 -2.33 -31.61 11.94
C TRP A 111 -1.21 -30.59 11.74
N VAL A 112 -0.04 -30.80 12.36
CA VAL A 112 1.15 -29.96 12.16
C VAL A 112 1.72 -30.23 10.75
N LYS A 113 1.75 -29.21 9.89
CA LYS A 113 2.05 -29.37 8.44
C LYS A 113 3.49 -28.98 8.06
N PHE A 114 4.36 -28.83 9.04
CA PHE A 114 5.79 -28.60 8.85
C PHE A 114 6.58 -29.26 9.98
N ASP A 115 7.89 -29.40 9.83
CA ASP A 115 8.76 -30.20 10.71
C ASP A 115 9.07 -29.52 12.07
N ALA A 116 8.04 -28.98 12.74
CA ALA A 116 8.17 -28.45 14.09
C ALA A 116 8.31 -29.58 15.13
N THR A 117 9.14 -29.37 16.14
CA THR A 117 9.29 -30.23 17.33
C THR A 117 9.14 -29.40 18.60
N ASN A 118 9.04 -30.04 19.77
CA ASN A 118 8.92 -29.35 21.07
C ASN A 118 7.88 -28.23 21.10
N ILE A 119 6.67 -28.52 20.60
CA ILE A 119 5.61 -27.52 20.46
C ILE A 119 4.95 -27.29 21.82
N THR A 120 4.88 -26.04 22.24
CA THR A 120 4.03 -25.60 23.34
C THR A 120 3.22 -24.39 22.88
N SER A 121 1.92 -24.41 23.16
CA SER A 121 1.02 -23.34 22.72
C SER A 121 0.09 -22.93 23.86
N SER A 122 -0.13 -21.64 23.99
CA SER A 122 -1.01 -21.05 24.99
C SER A 122 -1.81 -19.89 24.40
N ARG A 123 -2.99 -19.64 24.99
CA ARG A 123 -3.82 -18.49 24.66
C ARG A 123 -4.17 -17.75 25.95
N THR A 124 -3.94 -16.45 25.95
CA THR A 124 -4.32 -15.54 27.03
C THR A 124 -5.20 -14.42 26.48
N THR A 125 -6.02 -13.82 27.33
CA THR A 125 -6.79 -12.62 26.99
C THR A 125 -6.21 -11.44 27.74
N GLU A 126 -5.82 -10.39 27.01
CA GLU A 126 -5.43 -9.11 27.55
C GLU A 126 -6.64 -8.16 27.46
N GLU A 127 -7.08 -7.62 28.61
CA GLU A 127 -8.16 -6.64 28.67
C GLU A 127 -7.56 -5.26 28.98
N ILE A 128 -7.69 -4.33 28.04
CA ILE A 128 -7.24 -2.93 28.21
C ILE A 128 -8.43 -2.03 27.94
N GLY A 129 -9.03 -1.51 29.00
CA GLY A 129 -10.25 -0.70 28.92
C GLY A 129 -11.42 -1.52 28.38
N SER A 130 -12.03 -1.08 27.27
CA SER A 130 -13.11 -1.80 26.57
C SER A 130 -12.61 -2.74 25.47
N SER A 131 -11.29 -2.81 25.23
CA SER A 131 -10.71 -3.66 24.20
C SER A 131 -10.24 -4.99 24.78
N ARG A 132 -10.67 -6.07 24.13
CA ARG A 132 -10.23 -7.43 24.41
C ARG A 132 -9.27 -7.87 23.31
N THR A 133 -8.04 -8.20 23.68
CA THR A 133 -7.03 -8.73 22.75
C THR A 133 -6.76 -10.19 23.10
N GLU A 134 -6.93 -11.10 22.15
CA GLU A 134 -6.52 -12.49 22.30
C GLU A 134 -5.06 -12.64 21.90
N VAL A 135 -4.23 -13.15 22.80
CA VAL A 135 -2.81 -13.37 22.56
C VAL A 135 -2.54 -14.86 22.53
N THR A 136 -2.17 -15.37 21.36
CA THR A 136 -1.74 -16.76 21.19
C THR A 136 -0.22 -16.78 21.10
N THR A 137 0.42 -17.56 21.97
CA THR A 137 1.88 -17.76 21.97
C THR A 137 2.17 -19.21 21.61
N ASN A 138 2.90 -19.39 20.52
CA ASN A 138 3.35 -20.69 20.02
C ASN A 138 4.88 -20.75 20.08
N ASP A 139 5.42 -21.59 20.95
CA ASP A 139 6.84 -21.93 20.98
C ASP A 139 7.04 -23.28 20.29
N PHE A 140 8.10 -23.39 19.49
CA PHE A 140 8.44 -24.61 18.78
C PHE A 140 9.91 -24.62 18.39
N THR A 141 10.43 -25.79 18.05
CA THR A 141 11.78 -25.97 17.50
C THR A 141 11.68 -26.36 16.03
N PHE A 142 12.49 -25.74 15.17
CA PHE A 142 12.60 -26.11 13.75
C PHE A 142 14.08 -26.12 13.37
N ARG A 143 14.54 -27.21 12.74
CA ARG A 143 15.96 -27.44 12.43
C ARG A 143 16.89 -27.15 13.62
N ASP A 144 16.54 -27.70 14.78
CA ASP A 144 17.27 -27.55 16.04
C ASP A 144 17.39 -26.11 16.57
N ARG A 145 16.57 -25.18 16.06
CA ARG A 145 16.52 -23.78 16.50
C ARG A 145 15.18 -23.46 17.17
N PRO A 146 15.18 -22.83 18.35
CA PRO A 146 13.94 -22.43 19.01
C PRO A 146 13.35 -21.19 18.34
N TYR A 147 12.04 -21.21 18.14
CA TYR A 147 11.24 -20.12 17.59
C TYR A 147 10.00 -19.89 18.45
N ARG A 148 9.55 -18.64 18.49
CA ARG A 148 8.27 -18.26 19.10
C ARG A 148 7.49 -17.35 18.15
N LEU A 149 6.24 -17.69 17.90
CA LEU A 149 5.28 -16.84 17.21
C LEU A 149 4.23 -16.37 18.23
N VAL A 150 4.21 -15.08 18.50
CA VAL A 150 3.15 -14.44 19.31
C VAL A 150 2.22 -13.70 18.36
N PHE A 151 0.96 -14.13 18.32
CA PHE A 151 -0.08 -13.47 17.56
C PHE A 151 -1.05 -12.78 18.51
N ARG A 152 -1.22 -11.47 18.35
CA ARG A 152 -2.20 -10.66 19.08
C ARG A 152 -3.34 -10.31 18.15
N ASP A 153 -4.49 -10.94 18.36
CA ASP A 153 -5.73 -10.60 17.67
C ASP A 153 -6.49 -9.56 18.49
N ARG A 154 -6.63 -8.34 17.96
CA ARG A 154 -7.36 -7.25 18.62
C ARG A 154 -8.87 -7.30 18.33
N GLY A 155 -9.32 -8.27 17.53
CA GLY A 155 -10.69 -8.41 17.10
C GLY A 155 -11.14 -7.28 16.17
N LEU A 156 -12.45 -7.06 16.16
CA LEU A 156 -13.10 -6.04 15.34
C LEU A 156 -12.66 -4.64 15.78
N SER A 157 -12.38 -3.78 14.80
CA SER A 157 -12.21 -2.36 15.03
C SER A 157 -13.43 -1.76 15.75
N SER A 158 -13.18 -0.85 16.69
CA SER A 158 -14.26 -0.13 17.39
C SER A 158 -14.86 1.02 16.57
N ALA A 159 -14.36 1.25 15.36
CA ALA A 159 -14.86 2.29 14.46
C ALA A 159 -16.22 1.87 13.87
N PRO A 160 -17.23 2.76 13.85
CA PRO A 160 -18.53 2.45 13.26
C PRO A 160 -18.41 2.04 11.78
N GLY A 161 -18.91 0.86 11.44
CA GLY A 161 -18.88 0.33 10.06
C GLY A 161 -17.51 -0.16 9.58
N ASP A 162 -16.56 -0.39 10.49
CA ASP A 162 -15.27 -1.00 10.16
C ASP A 162 -15.34 -2.52 10.40
N ASP A 163 -15.47 -3.27 9.32
CA ASP A 163 -15.53 -4.73 9.32
C ASP A 163 -14.14 -5.38 9.27
N THR A 164 -13.10 -4.62 9.65
CA THR A 164 -11.71 -5.09 9.60
C THR A 164 -11.24 -5.58 10.97
N TYR A 165 -10.74 -6.82 11.01
CA TYR A 165 -9.97 -7.34 12.13
C TYR A 165 -8.54 -6.83 12.06
N ARG A 166 -7.95 -6.50 13.22
CA ARG A 166 -6.55 -6.05 13.32
C ARG A 166 -5.75 -6.97 14.21
N GLY A 167 -4.56 -7.32 13.76
CA GLY A 167 -3.64 -8.16 14.50
C GLY A 167 -2.22 -7.63 14.52
N GLU A 168 -1.41 -8.17 15.42
CA GLU A 168 0.03 -7.93 15.50
C GLU A 168 0.74 -9.28 15.62
N VAL A 169 1.73 -9.52 14.78
CA VAL A 169 2.59 -10.71 14.85
C VAL A 169 3.96 -10.29 15.35
N ASN A 170 4.44 -10.99 16.37
CA ASN A 170 5.83 -10.92 16.81
C ASN A 170 6.47 -12.30 16.60
N PHE A 171 7.55 -12.33 15.83
CA PHE A 171 8.33 -13.55 15.60
C PHE A 171 9.70 -13.44 16.26
N PHE A 172 10.04 -14.47 17.02
CA PHE A 172 11.28 -14.56 17.79
C PHE A 172 12.13 -15.74 17.31
N SER A 173 13.44 -15.52 17.23
CA SER A 173 14.44 -16.57 17.08
C SER A 173 15.22 -16.64 18.40
N GLY A 174 15.00 -17.71 19.16
CA GLY A 174 15.33 -17.75 20.58
C GLY A 174 14.65 -16.60 21.35
N GLU A 175 15.42 -15.84 22.11
CA GLU A 175 14.92 -14.70 22.90
C GLU A 175 14.84 -13.38 22.11
N ILE A 176 15.30 -13.36 20.86
CA ILE A 176 15.40 -12.13 20.07
C ILE A 176 14.15 -11.99 19.20
N CYS A 177 13.38 -10.91 19.41
CA CYS A 177 12.33 -10.51 18.48
C CYS A 177 12.98 -10.04 17.16
N VAL A 178 12.80 -10.83 16.10
CA VAL A 178 13.41 -10.60 14.80
C VAL A 178 12.45 -9.99 13.79
N ALA A 179 11.15 -10.15 13.96
CA ALA A 179 10.15 -9.50 13.12
C ALA A 179 8.92 -9.09 13.94
N LYS A 180 8.41 -7.91 13.63
CA LYS A 180 7.21 -7.35 14.23
C LYS A 180 6.44 -6.57 13.18
N PHE A 181 5.22 -7.01 12.90
CA PHE A 181 4.38 -6.37 11.89
C PHE A 181 2.90 -6.45 12.27
N SER A 182 2.14 -5.52 11.71
CA SER A 182 0.70 -5.44 11.85
C SER A 182 0.04 -6.17 10.68
N VAL A 183 -1.06 -6.86 10.97
CA VAL A 183 -1.89 -7.52 9.97
C VAL A 183 -3.33 -7.05 10.07
N SER A 184 -4.07 -7.17 8.99
CA SER A 184 -5.51 -6.92 8.94
C SER A 184 -6.22 -8.05 8.23
N LYS A 185 -7.49 -8.26 8.55
CA LYS A 185 -8.35 -9.21 7.87
C LYS A 185 -9.70 -8.55 7.63
N ASP A 186 -10.05 -8.37 6.37
CA ASP A 186 -11.33 -7.78 5.95
C ASP A 186 -12.42 -8.85 6.00
N LEU A 187 -13.41 -8.69 6.88
CA LEU A 187 -14.47 -9.68 7.05
C LEU A 187 -15.57 -9.61 5.98
N MET A 188 -15.56 -8.58 5.12
CA MET A 188 -16.49 -8.51 3.99
C MET A 188 -16.09 -9.45 2.84
N ASP A 189 -14.88 -10.01 2.88
CA ASP A 189 -14.42 -11.03 1.94
C ASP A 189 -14.79 -12.44 2.42
N GLU A 190 -15.41 -13.25 1.56
CA GLU A 190 -15.75 -14.66 1.84
C GLU A 190 -14.50 -15.50 2.14
N TYR A 191 -13.35 -15.10 1.61
CA TYR A 191 -12.06 -15.76 1.81
C TYR A 191 -11.12 -14.96 2.73
N ALA A 192 -11.68 -14.11 3.59
CA ALA A 192 -10.97 -13.23 4.51
C ALA A 192 -9.75 -13.90 5.14
N GLN A 193 -8.57 -13.38 4.82
CA GLN A 193 -7.28 -13.86 5.31
C GLN A 193 -6.52 -12.73 5.97
N TRP A 194 -5.54 -13.08 6.80
CA TRP A 194 -4.67 -12.09 7.38
C TRP A 194 -3.68 -11.57 6.33
N GLU A 195 -3.67 -10.26 6.16
CA GLU A 195 -2.81 -9.56 5.21
C GLU A 195 -1.85 -8.63 5.95
N PHE A 196 -0.64 -8.50 5.43
CA PHE A 196 0.36 -7.60 5.96
C PHE A 196 -0.02 -6.13 5.73
N VAL A 197 0.03 -5.33 6.80
CA VAL A 197 -0.27 -3.89 6.74
C VAL A 197 1.01 -3.07 6.82
N ASP A 198 1.79 -3.27 7.89
CA ASP A 198 2.98 -2.45 8.15
C ASP A 198 4.00 -3.14 9.04
N LEU A 199 5.25 -2.66 8.99
CA LEU A 199 6.41 -3.23 9.68
C LEU A 199 6.88 -2.28 10.79
N SER A 200 6.90 -2.75 12.04
CA SER A 200 7.37 -1.97 13.19
C SER A 200 8.69 -2.47 13.79
N GLY A 201 9.15 -3.67 13.40
CA GLY A 201 10.45 -4.19 13.80
C GLY A 201 10.94 -5.28 12.85
N PHE A 202 12.23 -5.24 12.50
CA PHE A 202 12.81 -6.22 11.58
C PHE A 202 14.33 -6.34 11.76
N ARG A 203 14.81 -7.58 11.80
CA ARG A 203 16.23 -7.93 11.87
C ARG A 203 16.50 -9.01 10.84
N VAL A 204 17.37 -8.72 9.88
CA VAL A 204 17.80 -9.71 8.88
C VAL A 204 18.58 -10.83 9.58
N GLY A 205 18.32 -12.08 9.21
CA GLY A 205 19.02 -13.23 9.76
C GLY A 205 18.62 -14.54 9.08
N THR A 206 19.28 -15.63 9.46
CA THR A 206 19.04 -16.96 8.87
C THR A 206 17.61 -17.48 9.09
N TRP A 207 16.93 -16.99 10.14
CA TRP A 207 15.53 -17.30 10.43
C TRP A 207 14.59 -17.04 9.24
N MET A 208 14.95 -16.09 8.36
CA MET A 208 14.12 -15.75 7.20
C MET A 208 13.97 -16.94 6.24
N GLN A 209 15.05 -17.70 6.01
CA GLN A 209 15.01 -18.90 5.17
C GLN A 209 14.15 -19.98 5.84
N ASP A 210 14.35 -20.19 7.14
CA ASP A 210 13.58 -21.18 7.90
C ASP A 210 12.08 -20.87 7.85
N VAL A 211 11.68 -19.60 7.97
CA VAL A 211 10.26 -19.18 7.85
C VAL A 211 9.68 -19.47 6.47
N LEU A 212 10.45 -19.25 5.40
CA LEU A 212 10.00 -19.57 4.04
C LEU A 212 9.87 -21.08 3.85
N ASP A 213 10.78 -21.86 4.41
CA ASP A 213 10.71 -23.32 4.37
C ASP A 213 9.52 -23.85 5.16
N MET A 214 9.21 -23.29 6.34
CA MET A 214 8.00 -23.61 7.09
C MET A 214 6.74 -23.34 6.26
N ALA A 215 6.64 -22.16 5.63
CA ALA A 215 5.50 -21.80 4.80
C ALA A 215 5.34 -22.75 3.59
N ALA A 216 6.45 -23.07 2.91
CA ALA A 216 6.44 -24.00 1.78
C ALA A 216 6.00 -25.43 2.19
N GLN A 217 6.42 -25.91 3.37
CA GLN A 217 5.97 -27.20 3.89
C GLN A 217 4.46 -27.21 4.18
N ILE A 218 3.93 -26.11 4.76
CA ILE A 218 2.50 -25.95 5.03
C ILE A 218 1.70 -25.97 3.71
N GLU A 219 2.06 -25.10 2.75
CA GLU A 219 1.40 -25.01 1.44
C GLU A 219 1.43 -26.37 0.72
N GLY A 220 2.61 -26.99 0.61
CA GLY A 220 2.76 -28.28 -0.05
C GLY A 220 2.03 -29.42 0.65
N SER A 221 1.78 -29.34 1.97
CA SER A 221 0.91 -30.30 2.65
C SER A 221 -0.57 -30.05 2.38
N GLN A 222 -1.00 -28.80 2.28
CA GLN A 222 -2.39 -28.44 1.98
C GLN A 222 -2.76 -28.86 0.56
N GLU A 223 -1.88 -28.56 -0.42
CA GLU A 223 -2.07 -28.95 -1.82
C GLU A 223 -2.16 -30.47 -1.98
N ARG A 224 -1.26 -31.23 -1.34
CA ARG A 224 -1.34 -32.70 -1.35
C ARG A 224 -2.64 -33.25 -0.77
N SER A 225 -3.13 -32.64 0.32
CA SER A 225 -4.39 -33.05 0.94
C SER A 225 -5.59 -32.75 0.04
N MET A 226 -5.59 -31.61 -0.64
CA MET A 226 -6.63 -31.23 -1.61
C MET A 226 -6.65 -32.17 -2.81
N ASN A 227 -5.48 -32.46 -3.39
CA ASN A 227 -5.38 -33.37 -4.54
C ASN A 227 -5.86 -34.78 -4.17
N GLN A 228 -5.51 -35.28 -2.99
CA GLN A 228 -6.03 -36.57 -2.50
C GLN A 228 -7.56 -36.57 -2.37
N PHE A 229 -8.15 -35.48 -1.86
CA PHE A 229 -9.61 -35.37 -1.75
C PHE A 229 -10.29 -35.38 -3.12
N VAL A 230 -9.75 -34.64 -4.10
CA VAL A 230 -10.28 -34.60 -5.47
C VAL A 230 -10.14 -35.98 -6.14
N ASP A 231 -9.00 -36.63 -5.98
CA ASP A 231 -8.76 -37.98 -6.50
C ASP A 231 -9.74 -39.00 -5.90
N ASP A 232 -9.94 -38.97 -4.58
CA ASP A 232 -10.85 -39.88 -3.89
C ASP A 232 -12.32 -39.62 -4.28
N HIS A 233 -12.71 -38.35 -4.42
CA HIS A 233 -14.02 -37.99 -4.96
C HIS A 233 -14.21 -38.51 -6.38
N THR A 234 -13.19 -38.35 -7.24
CA THR A 234 -13.23 -38.81 -8.64
C THR A 234 -13.31 -40.33 -8.72
N ARG A 235 -12.57 -41.06 -7.87
CA ARG A 235 -12.66 -42.53 -7.77
C ARG A 235 -14.05 -42.98 -7.35
N ARG A 236 -14.62 -42.38 -6.29
CA ARG A 236 -15.97 -42.71 -5.82
C ARG A 236 -17.02 -42.42 -6.90
N ALA A 237 -16.91 -41.27 -7.58
CA ALA A 237 -17.81 -40.95 -8.67
C ALA A 237 -17.67 -41.95 -9.83
N ALA A 238 -16.45 -42.37 -10.18
CA ALA A 238 -16.23 -43.39 -11.19
C ALA A 238 -16.81 -44.76 -10.79
N ASP A 239 -16.75 -45.14 -9.51
CA ASP A 239 -17.34 -46.38 -9.00
C ASP A 239 -18.89 -46.35 -9.01
N GLU A 240 -19.50 -45.17 -8.87
CA GLU A 240 -20.95 -44.97 -8.90
C GLU A 240 -21.52 -44.80 -10.32
N ILE A 241 -20.70 -44.35 -11.28
CA ILE A 241 -21.10 -44.13 -12.66
C ILE A 241 -20.96 -45.43 -13.46
N ASP A 242 -22.10 -46.09 -13.70
CA ASP A 242 -22.23 -47.19 -14.65
C ASP A 242 -22.53 -46.64 -16.06
N LEU A 243 -21.60 -46.84 -17.00
CA LEU A 243 -21.75 -46.43 -18.41
C LEU A 243 -22.21 -47.57 -19.34
N GLY A 244 -22.64 -48.72 -18.78
CA GLY A 244 -23.25 -49.84 -19.51
C GLY A 244 -22.54 -51.16 -19.37
#